data_AF-A0A850A0M8-F1
#
_entry.id   AF-A0A850A0M8-F1
#
_cell.length_a   1.000
_cell.length_b   1.000
_cell.length_c   1.000
_cell.angle_alpha   90.00
_cell.angle_beta   90.00
_cell.angle_gamma   90.00
#
_symmetry.space_group_name_H-M   'P 1'
#
loop_
_entity.id
_entity.type
_entity.pdbx_description
1 polymer ?
#
loop_
_entity_poly.entity_id
_entity_poly.type
_entity_poly.pdbx_seq_one_letter_code
_entity_poly.pdbx_strand_id
1 'polypeptide(L)'
;ERTLAAGWQALSLPLIPANPALPAVLDSIAGSYDSVLWYDNSVQPGRWRRFAPGDASSDLPALHQLIGVWLHMTGPATLTVAGVAPPPVTVIPLQPGWNQIGYPSTLTQDVAALLSALTGGYDQARVWDNDLGRWLYFAPGDGASTLTHFRPGDAIWIHATRAGQVTIVN
;
A
#
# COMPACT_ATOMS: atom_id res chain seq x y z
N GLU A 1 -11.21 -5.60 9.37
CA GLU A 1 -12.11 -4.60 8.76
C GLU A 1 -11.46 -3.23 8.90
N ARG A 2 -11.78 -2.27 8.02
CA ARG A 2 -11.26 -0.89 8.04
C ARG A 2 -12.36 0.09 7.66
N THR A 3 -12.61 1.07 8.51
CA THR A 3 -13.51 2.19 8.18
C THR A 3 -12.80 3.17 7.26
N LEU A 4 -13.47 3.60 6.21
CA LEU A 4 -12.96 4.53 5.21
C LEU A 4 -13.89 5.76 5.17
N ALA A 5 -13.31 6.95 5.28
CA ALA A 5 -14.05 8.20 5.14
C ALA A 5 -14.20 8.59 3.66
N ALA A 6 -15.11 9.52 3.37
CA ALA A 6 -15.26 10.08 2.03
C ALA A 6 -13.96 10.78 1.57
N GLY A 7 -13.75 10.82 0.25
CA GLY A 7 -12.54 11.35 -0.37
C GLY A 7 -11.46 10.29 -0.57
N TRP A 8 -10.22 10.74 -0.82
CA TRP A 8 -9.09 9.86 -1.11
C TRP A 8 -8.56 9.17 0.15
N GLN A 9 -8.51 7.84 0.09
CA GLN A 9 -8.01 6.96 1.14
C GLN A 9 -6.87 6.11 0.58
N ALA A 10 -5.72 6.09 1.23
CA ALA A 10 -4.62 5.19 0.88
C ALA A 10 -4.69 3.92 1.75
N LEU A 11 -4.61 2.74 1.13
CA LEU A 11 -4.64 1.47 1.83
C LEU A 11 -3.95 0.33 1.08
N SER A 12 -3.57 -0.71 1.83
CA SER A 12 -3.22 -2.03 1.30
C SER A 12 -3.99 -3.11 2.07
N LEU A 13 -3.80 -4.38 1.69
CA LEU A 13 -4.31 -5.52 2.44
C LEU A 13 -3.22 -6.09 3.37
N PRO A 14 -3.46 -6.21 4.69
CA PRO A 14 -2.53 -6.88 5.60
C PRO A 14 -2.63 -8.41 5.55
N LEU A 15 -3.66 -8.95 4.88
CA LEU A 15 -3.93 -10.37 4.71
C LEU A 15 -3.83 -10.76 3.24
N ILE A 16 -3.54 -12.04 2.98
CA ILE A 16 -3.74 -12.63 1.65
C ILE A 16 -5.25 -12.86 1.47
N PRO A 17 -5.94 -12.12 0.57
CA PRO A 17 -7.38 -12.24 0.42
C PRO A 17 -7.76 -13.63 -0.10
N ALA A 18 -8.87 -14.18 0.40
CA ALA A 18 -9.38 -15.48 -0.05
C ALA A 18 -9.76 -15.47 -1.55
N ASN A 19 -10.20 -14.32 -2.06
CA ASN A 19 -10.38 -14.06 -3.48
C ASN A 19 -9.72 -12.72 -3.81
N PRO A 20 -8.60 -12.69 -4.57
CA PRO A 20 -7.90 -11.45 -4.87
C PRO A 20 -8.57 -10.62 -5.97
N ALA A 21 -9.61 -11.11 -6.64
CA ALA A 21 -10.30 -10.35 -7.68
C ALA A 21 -10.82 -9.01 -7.10
N LEU A 22 -10.52 -7.89 -7.76
CA LEU A 22 -10.81 -6.57 -7.21
C LEU A 22 -12.30 -6.38 -6.82
N PRO A 23 -13.29 -6.82 -7.62
CA PRO A 23 -14.70 -6.73 -7.23
C PRO A 23 -15.02 -7.52 -5.96
N ALA A 24 -14.38 -8.67 -5.74
CA ALA A 24 -14.59 -9.48 -4.54
C ALA A 24 -13.93 -8.85 -3.31
N VAL A 25 -12.74 -8.23 -3.47
CA VAL A 25 -12.04 -7.54 -2.38
C VAL A 25 -12.81 -6.30 -1.92
N LEU A 26 -13.42 -5.57 -2.85
CA LEU A 26 -14.15 -4.32 -2.57
C LEU A 26 -15.66 -4.50 -2.42
N ASP A 27 -16.15 -5.74 -2.31
CA ASP A 27 -17.59 -6.06 -2.30
C ASP A 27 -18.33 -5.37 -1.14
N SER A 28 -17.73 -5.36 0.07
CA SER A 28 -18.34 -4.75 1.25
C SER A 28 -18.52 -3.23 1.17
N ILE A 29 -17.88 -2.59 0.18
CA ILE A 29 -17.97 -1.15 -0.09
C ILE A 29 -18.48 -0.87 -1.51
N ALA A 30 -19.09 -1.87 -2.18
CA ALA A 30 -19.65 -1.71 -3.51
C ALA A 30 -20.63 -0.52 -3.55
N GLY A 31 -20.50 0.33 -4.58
CA GLY A 31 -21.29 1.55 -4.73
C GLY A 31 -20.85 2.74 -3.85
N SER A 32 -19.87 2.57 -2.96
CA SER A 32 -19.34 3.64 -2.08
C SER A 32 -17.99 4.21 -2.54
N TYR A 33 -17.53 3.85 -3.74
CA TYR A 33 -16.30 4.37 -4.36
C TYR A 33 -16.48 4.54 -5.87
N ASP A 34 -15.69 5.42 -6.49
CA ASP A 34 -15.75 5.71 -7.93
C ASP A 34 -14.40 5.58 -8.65
N SER A 35 -13.30 5.44 -7.91
CA SER A 35 -11.95 5.37 -8.47
C SER A 35 -10.99 4.61 -7.57
N VAL A 36 -10.17 3.75 -8.17
CA VAL A 36 -9.03 3.08 -7.56
C VAL A 36 -7.80 3.46 -8.39
N LEU A 37 -6.77 4.03 -7.77
CA LEU A 37 -5.48 4.25 -8.40
C LEU A 37 -4.43 3.33 -7.77
N TRP A 38 -3.52 2.83 -8.59
CA TRP A 38 -2.37 2.09 -8.13
C TRP A 38 -1.16 2.48 -8.96
N TYR A 39 0.02 2.36 -8.36
CA TYR A 39 1.26 2.67 -9.05
C TYR A 39 1.92 1.38 -9.52
N ASP A 40 2.13 1.27 -10.83
CA ASP A 40 2.72 0.11 -11.45
C ASP A 40 4.24 0.20 -11.41
N ASN A 41 4.83 -0.55 -10.48
CA ASN A 41 6.27 -0.68 -10.31
C ASN A 41 6.93 -1.56 -11.39
N SER A 42 6.16 -2.29 -12.23
CA SER A 42 6.74 -3.25 -13.19
C SER A 42 7.31 -2.60 -14.46
N VAL A 43 7.09 -1.29 -14.62
CA VAL A 43 7.51 -0.50 -15.78
C VAL A 43 8.44 0.63 -15.35
N GLN A 44 9.30 1.07 -16.27
CA GLN A 44 10.32 2.08 -15.99
C GLN A 44 10.21 3.26 -16.99
N PRO A 45 9.91 4.48 -16.52
CA PRO A 45 9.56 4.84 -15.14
C PRO A 45 8.21 4.23 -14.71
N GLY A 46 8.03 4.00 -13.41
CA GLY A 46 6.75 3.55 -12.86
C GLY A 46 5.63 4.54 -13.21
N ARG A 47 4.40 4.05 -13.33
CA ARG A 47 3.27 4.89 -13.75
C ARG A 47 2.01 4.63 -12.94
N TRP A 48 1.20 5.67 -12.82
CA TRP A 48 -0.15 5.56 -12.29
C TRP A 48 -1.06 4.82 -13.26
N ARG A 49 -1.89 3.96 -12.68
CA ARG A 49 -2.93 3.17 -13.34
C ARG A 49 -4.25 3.41 -12.61
N ARG A 50 -5.38 3.16 -13.28
CA ARG A 50 -6.70 3.46 -12.75
C ARG A 50 -7.67 2.32 -13.03
N PHE A 51 -8.46 2.02 -12.01
CA PHE A 51 -9.72 1.30 -12.15
C PHE A 51 -10.89 2.20 -11.75
N ALA A 52 -11.94 2.22 -12.56
CA ALA A 52 -13.22 2.84 -12.28
C ALA A 52 -14.35 1.85 -12.62
N PRO A 53 -15.33 1.63 -11.72
CA PRO A 53 -16.47 0.77 -12.01
C PRO A 53 -17.18 1.16 -13.31
N GLY A 54 -17.36 0.20 -14.23
CA GLY A 54 -18.05 0.40 -15.51
C GLY A 54 -17.18 0.95 -16.66
N ASP A 55 -15.91 1.23 -16.42
CA ASP A 55 -14.98 1.65 -17.48
C ASP A 55 -14.21 0.44 -18.05
N ALA A 56 -14.44 0.11 -19.31
CA ALA A 56 -13.80 -1.02 -19.99
C ALA A 56 -12.30 -0.83 -20.25
N SER A 57 -11.78 0.40 -20.13
CA SER A 57 -10.36 0.72 -20.29
C SER A 57 -9.55 0.61 -19.00
N SER A 58 -10.23 0.39 -17.87
CA SER A 58 -9.64 0.28 -16.53
C SER A 58 -8.82 -1.00 -16.33
N ASP A 59 -7.73 -0.89 -15.58
CA ASP A 59 -6.80 -2.00 -15.33
C ASP A 59 -6.44 -2.16 -13.85
N LEU A 60 -7.07 -3.13 -13.18
CA LEU A 60 -6.57 -3.77 -11.96
C LEU A 60 -7.41 -5.03 -11.70
N PRO A 61 -7.11 -6.17 -12.34
CA PRO A 61 -7.97 -7.35 -12.22
C PRO A 61 -7.99 -7.92 -10.79
N ALA A 62 -6.92 -7.68 -10.03
CA ALA A 62 -6.77 -8.22 -8.69
C ALA A 62 -6.06 -7.24 -7.75
N LEU A 63 -6.49 -7.22 -6.48
CA LEU A 63 -5.82 -6.53 -5.38
C LEU A 63 -5.34 -7.59 -4.37
N HIS A 64 -4.03 -7.80 -4.33
CA HIS A 64 -3.38 -8.68 -3.35
C HIS A 64 -2.53 -7.86 -2.36
N GLN A 65 -2.05 -8.50 -1.31
CA GLN A 65 -1.37 -7.89 -0.15
C GLN A 65 -0.10 -7.09 -0.44
N LEU A 66 0.47 -7.23 -1.64
CA LEU A 66 1.71 -6.55 -2.04
C LEU A 66 1.46 -5.25 -2.80
N ILE A 67 0.19 -4.92 -3.09
CA ILE A 67 -0.20 -3.70 -3.80
C ILE A 67 -0.78 -2.71 -2.80
N GLY A 68 -0.28 -1.47 -2.83
CA GLY A 68 -0.92 -0.32 -2.19
C GLY A 68 -1.79 0.40 -3.21
N VAL A 69 -2.96 0.88 -2.79
CA VAL A 69 -3.91 1.59 -3.66
C VAL A 69 -4.35 2.90 -3.02
N TRP A 70 -4.79 3.82 -3.87
CA TRP A 70 -5.60 4.97 -3.50
C TRP A 70 -7.02 4.72 -3.93
N LEU A 71 -7.96 4.85 -3.02
CA LEU A 71 -9.38 4.63 -3.25
C LEU A 71 -10.10 5.95 -3.02
N HIS A 72 -10.86 6.42 -4.00
CA HIS A 72 -11.72 7.58 -3.84
C HIS A 72 -13.11 7.12 -3.40
N MET A 73 -13.42 7.37 -2.14
CA MET A 73 -14.70 7.04 -1.53
C MET A 73 -15.72 8.14 -1.80
N THR A 74 -16.89 7.78 -2.32
CA THR A 74 -18.02 8.71 -2.53
C THR A 74 -18.85 8.92 -1.26
N GLY A 75 -18.71 8.02 -0.28
CA GLY A 75 -19.29 8.11 1.06
C GLY A 75 -18.54 7.22 2.04
N PRO A 76 -18.72 7.40 3.36
CA PRO A 76 -18.06 6.55 4.33
C PRO A 76 -18.59 5.12 4.27
N ALA A 77 -17.70 4.13 4.35
CA ALA A 77 -18.04 2.71 4.37
C ALA A 77 -16.97 1.88 5.09
N THR A 78 -17.29 0.63 5.42
CA THR A 78 -16.36 -0.30 6.07
C THR A 78 -15.91 -1.36 5.08
N LEU A 79 -14.61 -1.40 4.82
CA LEU A 79 -13.97 -2.45 4.03
C LEU A 79 -13.71 -3.69 4.89
N THR A 80 -14.31 -4.81 4.50
CA THR A 80 -14.14 -6.13 5.14
C THR A 80 -13.53 -7.09 4.14
N VAL A 81 -12.31 -7.53 4.43
CA VAL A 81 -11.57 -8.49 3.61
C VAL A 81 -11.26 -9.72 4.44
N ALA A 82 -11.78 -10.86 4.03
CA ALA A 82 -11.46 -12.16 4.60
C ALA A 82 -10.24 -12.77 3.88
N GLY A 83 -9.38 -13.43 4.64
CA GLY A 83 -8.13 -13.95 4.12
C GLY A 83 -7.34 -14.71 5.16
N VAL A 84 -6.14 -15.12 4.78
CA VAL A 84 -5.17 -15.77 5.67
C VAL A 84 -4.00 -14.85 5.95
N ALA A 85 -3.31 -15.10 7.08
CA ALA A 85 -2.09 -14.39 7.40
C ALA A 85 -1.03 -14.58 6.29
N PRO A 86 -0.25 -13.55 5.95
CA PRO A 86 0.88 -13.69 5.04
C PRO A 86 1.95 -14.65 5.61
N PRO A 87 2.87 -15.18 4.77
CA PRO A 87 3.93 -16.06 5.24
C PRO A 87 4.84 -15.35 6.26
N PRO A 88 5.60 -16.10 7.09
CA PRO A 88 6.50 -15.53 8.10
C PRO A 88 7.51 -14.52 7.52
N VAL A 89 7.88 -14.68 6.26
CA VAL A 89 8.76 -13.76 5.54
C VAL A 89 8.15 -13.47 4.17
N THR A 90 8.00 -12.18 3.85
CA THR A 90 7.59 -11.70 2.53
C THR A 90 8.70 -10.82 1.95
N VAL A 91 9.14 -11.13 0.73
CA VAL A 91 10.17 -10.36 0.00
C VAL A 91 9.51 -9.64 -1.16
N ILE A 92 9.73 -8.33 -1.26
CA ILE A 92 9.15 -7.47 -2.30
C ILE A 92 10.28 -6.78 -3.06
N PRO A 93 10.41 -7.00 -4.38
CA PRO A 93 11.42 -6.34 -5.18
C PRO A 93 11.13 -4.84 -5.30
N LEU A 94 12.19 -4.03 -5.28
CA LEU A 94 12.17 -2.59 -5.49
C LEU A 94 12.91 -2.24 -6.76
N GLN A 95 12.31 -1.36 -7.54
CA GLN A 95 12.90 -0.75 -8.73
C GLN A 95 13.53 0.60 -8.36
N PRO A 96 14.60 1.05 -9.05
CA PRO A 96 15.08 2.43 -8.89
C PRO A 96 13.95 3.45 -9.08
N GLY A 97 13.88 4.45 -8.20
CA GLY A 97 12.80 5.44 -8.13
C GLY A 97 11.73 5.10 -7.10
N TRP A 98 10.55 5.71 -7.25
CA TRP A 98 9.42 5.48 -6.36
C TRP A 98 8.80 4.10 -6.60
N ASN A 99 8.49 3.40 -5.52
CA ASN A 99 7.73 2.16 -5.53
C ASN A 99 6.55 2.32 -4.57
N GLN A 100 5.34 1.99 -5.01
CA GLN A 100 4.20 1.83 -4.10
C GLN A 100 3.98 0.35 -3.83
N ILE A 101 4.04 -0.05 -2.57
CA ILE A 101 3.86 -1.43 -2.14
C ILE A 101 2.77 -1.51 -1.07
N GLY A 102 2.17 -2.68 -0.93
CA GLY A 102 1.34 -3.00 0.23
C GLY A 102 2.19 -3.40 1.43
N TYR A 103 1.62 -3.28 2.63
CA TYR A 103 2.18 -3.82 3.86
C TYR A 103 1.52 -5.17 4.22
N PRO A 104 2.07 -6.31 3.75
CA PRO A 104 1.56 -7.67 4.00
C PRO A 104 1.91 -8.16 5.41
N SER A 105 1.43 -7.45 6.43
CA SER A 105 1.61 -7.81 7.82
C SER A 105 0.46 -7.33 8.70
N THR A 106 0.10 -8.17 9.67
CA THR A 106 -0.85 -7.82 10.74
C THR A 106 -0.16 -7.23 11.98
N LEU A 107 1.17 -7.21 12.00
CA LEU A 107 1.98 -6.60 13.06
C LEU A 107 2.33 -5.15 12.71
N THR A 108 2.37 -4.28 13.71
CA THR A 108 2.98 -2.95 13.60
C THR A 108 4.49 -3.09 13.80
N GLN A 109 5.30 -2.52 12.89
CA GLN A 109 6.76 -2.63 12.92
C GLN A 109 7.44 -1.27 12.83
N ASP A 110 8.56 -1.10 13.53
CA ASP A 110 9.39 0.10 13.45
C ASP A 110 10.01 0.23 12.05
N VAL A 111 9.87 1.43 11.46
CA VAL A 111 10.32 1.68 10.08
C VAL A 111 11.84 1.59 9.96
N ALA A 112 12.58 2.13 10.92
CA ALA A 112 14.04 2.13 10.88
C ALA A 112 14.61 0.72 10.99
N ALA A 113 14.05 -0.10 11.88
CA ALA A 113 14.40 -1.50 12.03
C ALA A 113 14.09 -2.32 10.78
N LEU A 114 12.86 -2.19 10.23
CA LEU A 114 12.42 -2.96 9.06
C LEU A 114 13.25 -2.60 7.82
N LEU A 115 13.55 -1.33 7.61
CA LEU A 115 14.32 -0.87 6.44
C LEU A 115 15.84 -0.91 6.64
N SER A 116 16.34 -1.38 7.79
CA SER A 116 17.79 -1.46 8.06
C SER A 116 18.54 -2.32 7.04
N ALA A 117 17.94 -3.40 6.56
CA ALA A 117 18.50 -4.27 5.52
C ALA A 117 18.65 -3.57 4.15
N LEU A 118 17.96 -2.44 3.94
CA LEU A 118 18.03 -1.61 2.74
C LEU A 118 19.00 -0.43 2.87
N THR A 119 19.86 -0.39 3.90
CA THR A 119 20.80 0.73 4.13
C THR A 119 21.56 1.12 2.85
N GLY A 120 21.48 2.40 2.47
CA GLY A 120 22.08 2.96 1.26
C GLY A 120 21.38 2.60 -0.06
N GLY A 121 20.30 1.81 -0.02
CA GLY A 121 19.47 1.42 -1.18
C GLY A 121 18.18 2.21 -1.32
N TYR A 122 17.86 3.11 -0.38
CA TYR A 122 16.73 4.03 -0.41
C TYR A 122 17.12 5.33 0.29
N ASP A 123 16.39 6.41 0.00
CA ASP A 123 16.56 7.70 0.67
C ASP A 123 15.29 8.18 1.40
N GLN A 124 14.13 7.62 1.08
CA GLN A 124 12.87 8.01 1.71
C GLN A 124 11.81 6.91 1.69
N ALA A 125 11.03 6.83 2.77
CA ALA A 125 9.77 6.10 2.83
C ALA A 125 8.62 7.03 3.23
N ARG A 126 7.41 6.78 2.74
CA ARG A 126 6.20 7.57 3.06
C ARG A 126 4.96 6.70 3.21
N VAL A 127 4.06 7.16 4.05
CA VAL A 127 2.69 6.63 4.20
C VAL A 127 1.74 7.82 4.26
N TRP A 128 0.61 7.74 3.57
CA TRP A 128 -0.46 8.69 3.74
C TRP A 128 -1.32 8.27 4.94
N ASP A 129 -1.37 9.11 5.96
CA ASP A 129 -2.19 8.89 7.14
C ASP A 129 -3.60 9.42 6.83
N ASN A 130 -4.55 8.49 6.67
CA ASN A 130 -5.94 8.81 6.33
C ASN A 130 -6.65 9.62 7.42
N ASP A 131 -6.30 9.40 8.69
CA ASP A 131 -6.97 10.05 9.82
C ASP A 131 -6.45 11.48 10.01
N LEU A 132 -5.15 11.69 9.80
CA LEU A 132 -4.52 13.01 9.87
C LEU A 132 -4.63 13.79 8.56
N GLY A 133 -5.00 13.14 7.45
CA GLY A 133 -5.08 13.75 6.12
C GLY A 133 -3.75 14.33 5.65
N ARG A 134 -2.62 13.66 5.96
CA ARG A 134 -1.28 14.13 5.61
C ARG A 134 -0.30 13.01 5.36
N TRP A 135 0.78 13.33 4.64
CA TRP A 135 1.92 12.46 4.48
C TRP A 135 2.76 12.39 5.76
N LEU A 136 3.07 11.17 6.19
CA LEU A 136 4.16 10.86 7.09
C LEU A 136 5.35 10.39 6.26
N TYR A 137 6.57 10.72 6.70
CA TYR A 137 7.78 10.32 6.00
C TYR A 137 8.88 9.88 6.95
N PHE A 138 9.75 9.02 6.45
CA PHE A 138 10.98 8.58 7.09
C PHE A 138 12.14 8.78 6.10
N ALA A 139 13.23 9.37 6.57
CA ALA A 139 14.49 9.45 5.82
C ALA A 139 15.65 9.03 6.74
N PRO A 140 16.58 8.16 6.29
CA PRO A 140 17.70 7.72 7.12
C PRO A 140 18.54 8.90 7.64
N GLY A 141 18.73 8.97 8.95
CA GLY A 141 19.51 10.02 9.61
C GLY A 141 18.77 11.35 9.79
N ASP A 142 17.52 11.46 9.33
CA ASP A 142 16.70 12.65 9.54
C ASP A 142 15.91 12.55 10.86
N GLY A 143 16.32 13.35 11.85
CA GLY A 143 15.65 13.46 13.15
C GLY A 143 14.26 14.11 13.10
N ALA A 144 13.85 14.67 11.96
CA ALA A 144 12.52 15.23 11.74
C ALA A 144 11.54 14.24 11.08
N SER A 145 11.94 12.98 10.88
CA SER A 145 11.09 11.92 10.36
C SER A 145 9.81 11.77 11.20
N THR A 146 8.65 11.75 10.53
CA THR A 146 7.33 11.65 11.17
C THR A 146 6.71 10.27 11.08
N LEU A 147 7.17 9.43 10.14
CA LEU A 147 6.78 8.03 10.01
C LEU A 147 7.71 7.17 10.86
N THR A 148 7.20 6.67 11.99
CA THR A 148 7.98 5.83 12.91
C THR A 148 7.63 4.34 12.79
N HIS A 149 6.40 4.02 12.38
CA HIS A 149 5.94 2.64 12.26
C HIS A 149 5.18 2.41 10.96
N PHE A 150 5.34 1.22 10.39
CA PHE A 150 4.39 0.66 9.43
C PHE A 150 3.31 -0.11 10.17
N ARG A 151 2.06 0.10 9.78
CA ARG A 151 0.86 -0.46 10.40
C ARG A 151 0.09 -1.32 9.42
N PRO A 152 -0.68 -2.31 9.90
CA PRO A 152 -1.55 -3.13 9.06
C PRO A 152 -2.44 -2.29 8.15
N GLY A 153 -2.32 -2.53 6.84
CA GLY A 153 -3.09 -1.81 5.81
C GLY A 153 -2.44 -0.52 5.29
N ASP A 154 -1.22 -0.19 5.67
CA ASP A 154 -0.50 0.94 5.07
C ASP A 154 -0.15 0.67 3.60
N ALA A 155 -0.48 1.63 2.73
CA ALA A 155 0.11 1.73 1.40
C ALA A 155 1.44 2.48 1.52
N ILE A 156 2.55 1.76 1.36
CA ILE A 156 3.89 2.27 1.60
C ILE A 156 4.49 2.75 0.28
N TRP A 157 5.07 3.95 0.32
CA TRP A 157 5.96 4.44 -0.72
C TRP A 157 7.41 4.31 -0.28
N ILE A 158 8.27 3.75 -1.11
CA ILE A 158 9.73 3.73 -0.90
C ILE A 158 10.40 4.29 -2.15
N HIS A 159 11.22 5.33 -1.98
CA HIS A 159 12.10 5.82 -3.03
C HIS A 159 13.44 5.09 -2.95
N ALA A 160 13.63 4.11 -3.83
CA ALA A 160 14.83 3.31 -3.88
C ALA A 160 15.86 3.98 -4.79
N THR A 161 17.10 4.12 -4.32
CA THR A 161 18.20 4.73 -5.08
C THR A 161 18.83 3.76 -6.08
N ARG A 162 18.54 2.46 -5.94
CA ARG A 162 18.96 1.36 -6.81
C ARG A 162 17.97 0.20 -6.71
N ALA A 163 18.07 -0.77 -7.62
CA ALA A 163 17.31 -2.00 -7.51
C ALA A 163 17.67 -2.73 -6.19
N GLY A 164 16.66 -3.33 -5.57
CA GLY A 164 16.81 -4.00 -4.28
C GLY A 164 15.57 -4.78 -3.90
N GLN A 165 15.42 -5.10 -2.62
CA GLN A 165 14.22 -5.74 -2.10
C GLN A 165 13.99 -5.36 -0.64
N VAL A 166 12.73 -5.14 -0.27
CA VAL A 166 12.33 -5.04 1.13
C VAL A 166 11.90 -6.42 1.64
N THR A 167 12.21 -6.72 2.90
CA THR A 167 11.79 -7.95 3.57
C THR A 167 10.91 -7.58 4.76
N ILE A 168 9.70 -8.13 4.78
CA ILE A 168 8.73 -7.95 5.87
C ILE A 168 8.60 -9.28 6.59
N VAL A 169 8.82 -9.26 7.91
CA VAL A 169 8.73 -10.44 8.78
C VAL A 169 7.46 -10.34 9.63
N ASN A 170 6.69 -11.43 9.70
CA ASN A 170 5.41 -11.54 10.42
C ASN A 170 5.53 -12.32 11.73
#